data_AF-A0A0F5ZQW9-F1
#
_entry.id   AF-A0A0F5ZQW9-F1
#
_cell.length_a   1.000
_cell.length_b   1.000
_cell.length_c   1.000
_cell.angle_alpha   90.00
_cell.angle_beta   90.00
_cell.angle_gamma   90.00
#
_symmetry.space_group_name_H-M   'P 1'
#
loop_
_entity.id
_entity.type
_entity.pdbx_description
1 polymer ?
#
loop_
_entity_poly.entity_id
_entity_poly.type
_entity_poly.pdbx_seq_one_letter_code
_entity_poly.pdbx_strand_id
1 'polypeptide(L)'
;MNKCLRAGLATAVFIVALLLTYYIHMRYFRVNVVFYASVLDAVIALILVFGTLHFFKWFSEFSKLELIQLATIWLLGGYLFAISVPTVIDRSLSFYILEKLQQRGGGIREDAFREVFTDEYVREHHLVEVRLTEQLQSGTIEIQRGCVKLTERGERLASFSRFYRQNLLPTHRLLMGQYTDALTDPFRTVR
;
A
#
# COMPACT_ATOMS: atom_id res chain seq x y z
N MET A 1 -26.90 -22.80 -14.72
CA MET A 1 -26.53 -21.86 -13.62
C MET A 1 -26.40 -20.48 -14.23
N ASN A 2 -27.02 -19.44 -13.67
CA ASN A 2 -26.95 -18.09 -14.26
C ASN A 2 -25.47 -17.61 -14.34
N LYS A 3 -25.10 -16.90 -15.42
CA LYS A 3 -23.74 -16.41 -15.64
C LYS A 3 -23.23 -15.56 -14.48
N CYS A 4 -24.10 -14.73 -13.90
CA CYS A 4 -23.77 -13.91 -12.72
C CYS A 4 -23.40 -14.77 -11.51
N LEU A 5 -24.11 -15.89 -11.28
CA LEU A 5 -23.81 -16.80 -10.18
C LEU A 5 -22.47 -17.52 -10.41
N ARG A 6 -22.17 -17.92 -11.65
CA ARG A 6 -20.86 -18.48 -12.02
C ARG A 6 -19.71 -17.49 -11.81
N ALA A 7 -19.91 -16.24 -12.19
CA ALA A 7 -18.93 -15.17 -12.00
C ALA A 7 -18.73 -14.84 -10.50
N GLY A 8 -19.82 -14.81 -9.72
CA GLY A 8 -19.75 -14.62 -8.27
C GLY A 8 -18.99 -15.75 -7.58
N LEU A 9 -19.28 -17.01 -7.92
CA LEU A 9 -18.54 -18.16 -7.39
C LEU A 9 -17.06 -18.12 -7.80
N ALA A 10 -16.75 -17.82 -9.06
CA ALA A 10 -15.38 -17.67 -9.53
C ALA A 10 -14.63 -16.56 -8.77
N THR A 11 -15.32 -15.46 -8.46
CA THR A 11 -14.74 -14.35 -7.67
C THR A 11 -14.49 -14.75 -6.22
N ALA A 12 -15.39 -15.52 -5.60
CA ALA A 12 -15.15 -16.07 -4.27
C ALA A 12 -13.92 -16.99 -4.24
N VAL A 13 -13.77 -17.85 -5.26
CA VAL A 13 -12.57 -18.70 -5.44
C VAL A 13 -11.32 -17.84 -5.62
N PHE A 14 -11.38 -16.77 -6.41
CA PHE A 14 -10.29 -15.80 -6.56
C PHE A 14 -9.88 -15.18 -5.23
N ILE A 15 -10.84 -14.73 -4.41
CA ILE A 15 -10.55 -14.14 -3.10
C ILE A 15 -9.85 -15.15 -2.18
N VAL A 16 -10.35 -16.38 -2.12
CA VAL A 16 -9.72 -17.44 -1.31
C VAL A 16 -8.30 -17.73 -1.80
N ALA A 17 -8.11 -17.85 -3.12
CA ALA A 17 -6.79 -18.08 -3.71
C ALA A 17 -5.82 -16.92 -3.46
N LEU A 18 -6.30 -15.68 -3.53
CA LEU A 18 -5.52 -14.47 -3.20
C LEU A 18 -5.05 -14.52 -1.75
N LEU A 19 -5.95 -14.77 -0.80
CA LEU A 19 -5.62 -14.82 0.61
C LEU A 19 -4.65 -15.97 0.95
N LEU A 20 -4.84 -17.14 0.34
CA LEU A 20 -3.92 -18.27 0.49
C LEU A 20 -2.54 -17.98 -0.10
N THR A 21 -2.49 -17.45 -1.32
CA THR A 21 -1.23 -17.07 -1.99
C THR A 21 -0.48 -16.05 -1.13
N TYR A 22 -1.16 -14.99 -0.70
CA TYR A 22 -0.61 -13.98 0.18
C TYR A 22 -0.08 -14.57 1.50
N TYR A 23 -0.87 -15.40 2.17
CA TYR A 23 -0.46 -16.02 3.43
C TYR A 23 0.80 -16.88 3.26
N ILE A 24 0.85 -17.71 2.22
CA ILE A 24 2.00 -18.59 1.94
C ILE A 24 3.23 -17.75 1.56
N HIS A 25 3.05 -16.77 0.67
CA HIS A 25 4.14 -15.92 0.20
C HIS A 25 4.77 -15.13 1.35
N MET A 26 3.97 -14.44 2.16
CA MET A 26 4.45 -13.65 3.30
C MET A 26 5.07 -14.49 4.41
N ARG A 27 4.59 -15.73 4.63
CA ARG A 27 5.08 -16.59 5.71
C ARG A 27 6.39 -17.30 5.39
N TYR A 28 6.57 -17.74 4.14
CA TYR A 28 7.65 -18.67 3.77
C TYR A 28 8.69 -18.08 2.81
N PHE A 29 8.40 -16.98 2.12
CA PHE A 29 9.30 -16.39 1.13
C PHE A 29 9.90 -15.07 1.64
N ARG A 30 10.97 -14.63 0.97
CA ARG A 30 11.64 -13.36 1.29
C ARG A 30 10.93 -12.21 0.58
N VAL A 31 10.46 -11.25 1.36
CA VAL A 31 9.74 -10.07 0.87
C VAL A 31 10.60 -8.83 1.11
N ASN A 32 10.96 -8.13 0.03
CA ASN A 32 11.72 -6.89 0.12
C ASN A 32 10.81 -5.66 0.30
N VAL A 33 9.65 -5.65 -0.37
CA VAL A 33 8.68 -4.55 -0.33
C VAL A 33 7.27 -5.15 -0.32
N VAL A 34 6.54 -4.98 0.78
CA VAL A 34 5.22 -5.57 1.03
C VAL A 34 4.22 -5.24 -0.08
N PHE A 35 4.21 -3.98 -0.55
CA PHE A 35 3.31 -3.55 -1.62
C PHE A 35 3.55 -4.32 -2.92
N TYR A 36 4.79 -4.38 -3.41
CA TYR A 36 5.11 -5.08 -4.66
C TYR A 36 4.88 -6.59 -4.55
N ALA A 37 5.19 -7.17 -3.38
CA ALA A 37 4.89 -8.58 -3.12
C ALA A 37 3.39 -8.87 -3.14
N SER A 38 2.57 -8.02 -2.52
CA SER A 38 1.10 -8.20 -2.49
C SER A 38 0.46 -8.02 -3.88
N VAL A 39 0.98 -7.09 -4.71
CA VAL A 39 0.54 -6.97 -6.10
C VAL A 39 0.92 -8.21 -6.92
N LEU A 40 2.13 -8.76 -6.69
CA LEU A 40 2.54 -10.01 -7.31
C LEU A 40 1.61 -11.17 -6.90
N ASP A 41 1.21 -11.26 -5.64
CA ASP A 41 0.26 -12.27 -5.15
C ASP A 41 -1.08 -12.20 -5.87
N ALA A 42 -1.57 -10.98 -6.16
CA ALA A 42 -2.78 -10.80 -6.95
C ALA A 42 -2.66 -11.30 -8.39
N VAL A 43 -1.50 -11.07 -9.03
CA VAL A 43 -1.22 -11.57 -10.39
C VAL A 43 -1.11 -13.10 -10.38
N ILE A 44 -0.43 -13.68 -9.39
CA ILE A 44 -0.30 -15.13 -9.24
C ILE A 44 -1.68 -15.77 -9.03
N ALA A 45 -2.48 -15.24 -8.09
CA ALA A 45 -3.83 -15.73 -7.82
C ALA A 45 -4.74 -15.64 -9.06
N LEU A 46 -4.63 -14.56 -9.84
CA LEU A 46 -5.35 -14.42 -11.10
C LEU A 46 -4.97 -15.55 -12.06
N ILE A 47 -3.68 -15.76 -12.31
CA ILE A 47 -3.21 -16.78 -13.26
C ILE A 47 -3.66 -18.17 -12.82
N LEU A 48 -3.52 -18.49 -11.53
CA LEU A 48 -3.92 -19.79 -10.97
C LEU A 48 -5.43 -20.02 -11.12
N VAL A 49 -6.26 -19.07 -10.71
CA VAL A 49 -7.72 -19.24 -10.73
C VAL A 49 -8.27 -19.18 -12.14
N PHE A 50 -7.77 -18.26 -12.97
CA PHE A 50 -8.21 -18.15 -14.35
C PHE A 50 -7.78 -19.39 -15.15
N GLY A 51 -6.55 -19.88 -14.97
CA GLY A 51 -6.05 -21.08 -15.64
C GLY A 51 -6.81 -22.35 -15.23
N THR A 52 -7.03 -22.55 -13.92
CA THR A 52 -7.76 -23.73 -13.42
C THR A 52 -9.22 -23.71 -13.87
N LEU A 53 -9.94 -22.61 -13.71
CA LEU A 53 -11.36 -22.52 -14.13
C LEU A 53 -11.53 -22.58 -15.64
N HIS A 54 -10.57 -22.08 -16.42
CA HIS A 54 -10.56 -22.24 -17.87
C HIS A 54 -10.37 -23.72 -18.26
N PHE A 55 -9.46 -24.44 -17.60
CA PHE A 55 -9.24 -25.87 -17.84
C PHE A 55 -10.49 -26.71 -17.56
N PHE A 56 -11.23 -26.42 -16.49
CA PHE A 56 -12.51 -27.07 -16.19
C PHE A 56 -13.69 -26.60 -17.05
N LYS A 57 -13.44 -25.82 -18.10
CA LYS A 57 -14.46 -25.25 -19.02
C LYS A 57 -15.54 -24.44 -18.31
N TRP A 58 -15.25 -23.91 -17.11
CA TRP A 58 -16.18 -23.10 -16.31
C TRP A 58 -16.61 -21.82 -17.04
N PHE A 59 -15.73 -21.34 -17.93
CA PHE A 59 -15.91 -20.14 -18.75
C PHE A 59 -16.51 -20.39 -20.14
N SER A 60 -16.96 -21.61 -20.46
CA SER A 60 -17.46 -21.98 -21.80
C SER A 60 -18.63 -21.14 -22.33
N GLU A 61 -19.44 -20.58 -21.43
CA GLU A 61 -20.59 -19.72 -21.78
C GLU A 61 -20.27 -18.22 -21.75
N PHE A 62 -19.03 -17.84 -21.40
CA PHE A 62 -18.61 -16.45 -21.29
C PHE A 62 -18.03 -15.96 -22.62
N SER A 63 -18.40 -14.75 -23.02
CA SER A 63 -17.79 -14.03 -24.12
C SER A 63 -16.39 -13.55 -23.75
N LYS A 64 -15.55 -13.25 -24.76
CA LYS A 64 -14.20 -12.72 -24.54
C LYS A 64 -14.20 -11.41 -23.74
N LEU A 65 -15.20 -10.56 -23.95
CA LEU A 65 -15.34 -9.30 -23.22
C LEU A 65 -15.66 -9.55 -21.74
N GLU A 66 -16.59 -10.45 -21.43
CA GLU A 66 -16.93 -10.80 -20.04
C GLU A 66 -15.70 -11.37 -19.30
N LEU A 67 -14.86 -12.14 -19.98
CA LEU A 67 -13.62 -12.67 -19.40
C LEU A 67 -12.57 -11.60 -19.12
N ILE A 68 -12.35 -10.68 -20.07
CA ILE A 68 -11.42 -9.55 -19.88
C ILE A 68 -11.91 -8.64 -18.76
N GLN A 69 -13.23 -8.39 -18.70
CA GLN A 69 -13.84 -7.61 -17.64
C GLN A 69 -13.64 -8.28 -16.28
N LEU A 70 -13.89 -9.58 -16.17
CA LEU A 70 -13.71 -10.32 -14.93
C LEU A 70 -12.25 -10.31 -14.45
N ALA A 71 -11.30 -10.53 -15.37
CA ALA A 71 -9.87 -10.47 -15.06
C ALA A 71 -9.45 -9.06 -14.61
N THR A 72 -9.94 -8.02 -15.26
CA THR A 72 -9.70 -6.62 -14.86
C THR A 72 -10.24 -6.35 -13.45
N ILE A 73 -11.47 -6.79 -13.16
CA ILE A 73 -12.07 -6.64 -11.83
C ILE A 73 -11.22 -7.33 -10.76
N TRP A 74 -10.72 -8.54 -11.03
CA TRP A 74 -9.88 -9.27 -10.09
C TRP A 74 -8.52 -8.61 -9.88
N LEU A 75 -7.88 -8.08 -10.93
CA LEU A 75 -6.64 -7.31 -10.80
C LEU A 75 -6.82 -6.04 -9.98
N LEU A 76 -7.89 -5.27 -10.25
CA LEU A 76 -8.22 -4.08 -9.49
C LEU A 76 -8.55 -4.43 -8.04
N GLY A 77 -9.30 -5.51 -7.81
CA GLY A 77 -9.59 -6.01 -6.46
C GLY A 77 -8.33 -6.42 -5.70
N GLY A 78 -7.40 -7.12 -6.35
CA GLY A 78 -6.12 -7.49 -5.77
C GLY A 78 -5.22 -6.27 -5.49
N TYR A 79 -5.23 -5.28 -6.37
CA TYR A 79 -4.54 -4.00 -6.16
C TYR A 79 -5.12 -3.22 -4.98
N LEU A 80 -6.45 -3.16 -4.87
CA LEU A 80 -7.15 -2.57 -3.73
C LEU A 80 -6.79 -3.30 -2.44
N PHE A 81 -6.79 -4.63 -2.45
CA PHE A 81 -6.33 -5.43 -1.31
C PHE A 81 -4.90 -5.06 -0.92
N ALA A 82 -3.96 -5.06 -1.88
CA ALA A 82 -2.55 -4.76 -1.64
C ALA A 82 -2.33 -3.38 -1.01
N ILE A 83 -3.05 -2.35 -1.46
CA ILE A 83 -2.94 -1.00 -0.88
C ILE A 83 -3.62 -0.93 0.48
N SER A 84 -4.87 -1.39 0.58
CA SER A 84 -5.72 -1.11 1.73
C SER A 84 -5.43 -1.97 2.95
N VAL A 85 -4.90 -3.18 2.78
CA VAL A 85 -4.71 -4.12 3.90
C VAL A 85 -3.25 -4.21 4.31
N PRO A 86 -2.36 -4.96 3.62
CA PRO A 86 -1.02 -5.19 4.12
C PRO A 86 -0.19 -3.91 4.11
N THR A 87 -0.31 -3.07 3.08
CA THR A 87 0.48 -1.82 2.99
C THR A 87 0.03 -0.77 4.00
N VAL A 88 -1.27 -0.69 4.33
CA VAL A 88 -1.74 0.21 5.39
C VAL A 88 -1.30 -0.30 6.76
N ILE A 89 -1.47 -1.60 7.05
CA ILE A 89 -1.07 -2.15 8.36
C ILE A 89 0.44 -1.97 8.59
N ASP A 90 1.27 -2.24 7.58
CA ASP A 90 2.73 -2.10 7.66
C ASP A 90 3.20 -0.64 7.89
N ARG A 91 2.43 0.37 7.43
CA ARG A 91 2.92 1.74 7.29
C ARG A 91 2.08 2.82 7.98
N SER A 92 0.95 2.46 8.58
CA SER A 92 -0.02 3.41 9.11
C SER A 92 0.37 3.88 10.50
N LEU A 93 0.76 5.16 10.57
CA LEU A 93 0.91 5.88 11.84
C LEU A 93 -0.38 5.82 12.68
N SER A 94 -1.56 5.77 12.05
CA SER A 94 -2.83 5.72 12.76
C SER A 94 -3.02 4.40 13.51
N PHE A 95 -2.64 3.26 12.92
CA PHE A 95 -2.68 1.98 13.63
C PHE A 95 -1.67 1.96 14.77
N TYR A 96 -0.46 2.45 14.53
CA TYR A 96 0.56 2.57 15.56
C TYR A 96 0.11 3.43 16.77
N ILE A 97 -0.59 4.55 16.54
CA ILE A 97 -1.16 5.36 17.64
C ILE A 97 -2.14 4.53 18.48
N LEU A 98 -3.03 3.76 17.84
CA LEU A 98 -4.01 2.93 18.55
C LEU A 98 -3.32 1.81 19.34
N GLU A 99 -2.32 1.15 18.75
CA GLU A 99 -1.53 0.13 19.43
C GLU A 99 -0.81 0.70 20.66
N LYS A 100 -0.22 1.90 20.53
CA LYS A 100 0.45 2.57 21.66
C LYS A 100 -0.52 2.98 22.75
N LEU A 101 -1.68 3.51 22.39
CA LEU A 101 -2.75 3.80 23.36
C LEU A 101 -3.17 2.52 24.08
N GLN A 102 -3.42 1.43 23.35
CA GLN A 102 -3.80 0.15 23.92
C GLN A 102 -2.72 -0.42 24.86
N GLN A 103 -1.45 -0.37 24.46
CA GLN A 103 -0.30 -0.82 25.28
C GLN A 103 -0.21 -0.06 26.61
N ARG A 104 -0.67 1.19 26.66
CA ARG A 104 -0.60 2.06 27.83
C ARG A 104 -1.94 2.19 28.57
N GLY A 105 -2.85 1.22 28.38
CA GLY A 105 -4.12 1.15 29.10
C GLY A 105 -5.22 2.06 28.55
N GLY A 106 -5.10 2.50 27.29
CA GLY A 106 -6.11 3.26 26.55
C GLY A 106 -5.85 4.77 26.48
N GLY A 107 -4.75 5.29 27.03
CA GLY A 107 -4.50 6.72 27.10
C GLY A 107 -3.01 7.09 27.13
N ILE A 108 -2.67 8.18 26.45
CA ILE A 108 -1.35 8.83 26.47
C ILE A 108 -1.59 10.34 26.52
N ARG A 109 -0.76 11.07 27.25
CA ARG A 109 -0.81 12.54 27.29
C ARG A 109 -0.44 13.10 25.92
N GLU A 110 -1.17 14.11 25.43
CA GLU A 110 -1.03 14.61 24.05
C GLU A 110 0.40 15.07 23.72
N ASP A 111 1.05 15.79 24.64
CA ASP A 111 2.44 16.27 24.52
C ASP A 111 3.48 15.14 24.46
N ALA A 112 3.18 13.97 25.02
CA ALA A 112 4.06 12.80 24.98
C ALA A 112 4.10 12.14 23.59
N PHE A 113 3.15 12.43 22.70
CA PHE A 113 3.16 11.87 21.34
C PHE A 113 4.37 12.31 20.52
N ARG A 114 5.01 13.43 20.87
CA ARG A 114 6.26 13.84 20.22
C ARG A 114 7.33 12.76 20.38
N GLU A 115 7.58 12.32 21.61
CA GLU A 115 8.55 11.25 21.92
C GLU A 115 8.15 9.93 21.29
N VAL A 116 6.85 9.58 21.34
CA VAL A 116 6.31 8.37 20.72
C VAL A 116 6.58 8.33 19.21
N PHE A 117 6.56 9.48 18.52
CA PHE A 117 6.85 9.55 17.09
C PHE A 117 8.33 9.71 16.76
N THR A 118 9.13 10.41 17.56
CA THR A 118 10.55 10.66 17.27
C THR A 118 11.45 9.51 17.69
N ASP A 119 11.15 8.88 18.82
CA ASP A 119 12.04 7.90 19.45
C ASP A 119 11.47 6.49 19.37
N GLU A 120 10.20 6.30 19.69
CA GLU A 120 9.58 4.96 19.68
C GLU A 120 9.29 4.52 18.24
N TYR A 121 8.52 5.28 17.46
CA TYR A 121 8.05 4.85 16.13
C TYR A 121 9.21 4.61 15.16
N VAL A 122 10.18 5.52 15.17
CA VAL A 122 11.34 5.46 14.28
C VAL A 122 12.18 4.21 14.55
N ARG A 123 12.34 3.83 15.83
CA ARG A 123 13.15 2.67 16.23
C ARG A 123 12.38 1.37 16.13
N GLU A 124 11.18 1.29 16.69
CA GLU A 124 10.39 0.05 16.78
C GLU A 124 9.99 -0.49 15.40
N HIS A 125 9.67 0.40 14.45
CA HIS A 125 9.33 0.02 13.08
C HIS A 125 10.50 0.10 12.10
N HIS A 126 11.74 0.30 12.57
CA HIS A 126 12.92 0.46 11.72
C HIS A 126 12.68 1.45 10.56
N LEU A 127 11.96 2.55 10.85
CA LEU A 127 11.28 3.35 9.83
C LEU A 127 12.27 3.91 8.80
N VAL A 128 13.44 4.35 9.24
CA VAL A 128 14.47 4.89 8.35
C VAL A 128 14.97 3.81 7.38
N GLU A 129 15.30 2.63 7.90
CA GLU A 129 15.84 1.52 7.12
C GLU A 129 14.85 1.06 6.06
N VAL A 130 13.60 0.77 6.48
CA VAL A 130 12.53 0.33 5.57
C VAL A 130 12.27 1.37 4.48
N ARG A 131 12.16 2.65 4.82
CA ARG A 131 11.87 3.71 3.84
C ARG A 131 13.03 3.93 2.87
N LEU A 132 14.27 3.89 3.34
CA LEU A 132 15.43 3.99 2.46
C LEU A 132 15.51 2.77 1.52
N THR A 133 15.27 1.56 2.02
CA THR A 133 15.22 0.35 1.18
C THR A 133 14.15 0.46 0.10
N GLU A 134 12.95 0.94 0.42
CA GLU A 134 11.90 1.16 -0.57
C GLU A 134 12.32 2.13 -1.68
N GLN A 135 12.93 3.26 -1.31
CA GLN A 135 13.40 4.24 -2.28
C GLN A 135 14.53 3.67 -3.16
N LEU A 136 15.48 2.93 -2.56
CA LEU A 136 16.54 2.23 -3.28
C LEU A 136 15.99 1.20 -4.27
N GLN A 137 15.07 0.34 -3.83
CA GLN A 137 14.44 -0.67 -4.69
C GLN A 137 13.59 -0.03 -5.81
N SER A 138 13.01 1.14 -5.57
CA SER A 138 12.29 1.90 -6.60
C SER A 138 13.21 2.69 -7.54
N GLY A 139 14.50 2.82 -7.22
CA GLY A 139 15.49 3.58 -7.99
C GLY A 139 15.32 5.09 -7.93
N THR A 140 14.68 5.63 -6.89
CA THR A 140 14.51 7.08 -6.69
C THR A 140 15.68 7.71 -5.93
N ILE A 141 16.43 6.92 -5.17
CA ILE A 141 17.65 7.35 -4.48
C ILE A 141 18.81 6.41 -4.75
N GLU A 142 20.00 6.89 -4.47
CA GLU A 142 21.24 6.12 -4.41
C GLU A 142 22.06 6.53 -3.18
N ILE A 143 22.89 5.62 -2.66
CA ILE A 143 23.79 5.89 -1.54
C ILE A 143 25.22 5.90 -2.08
N GLN A 144 25.85 7.07 -2.08
CA GLN A 144 27.23 7.24 -2.53
C GLN A 144 28.08 7.78 -1.38
N ARG A 145 29.08 7.00 -0.94
CA ARG A 145 30.00 7.37 0.16
C ARG A 145 29.27 7.83 1.43
N GLY A 146 28.18 7.15 1.80
CA GLY A 146 27.36 7.49 2.96
C GLY A 146 26.39 8.67 2.77
N CYS A 147 26.38 9.31 1.60
CA CYS A 147 25.43 10.36 1.25
C CYS A 147 24.27 9.78 0.45
N VAL A 148 23.03 10.03 0.90
CA VAL A 148 21.81 9.67 0.17
C VAL A 148 21.51 10.77 -0.85
N LYS A 149 21.46 10.41 -2.13
CA LYS A 149 21.19 11.35 -3.25
C LYS A 149 19.97 10.92 -4.04
N LEU A 150 19.25 11.90 -4.59
CA LEU A 150 18.19 11.64 -5.55
C LEU A 150 18.79 11.23 -6.90
N THR A 151 18.15 10.26 -7.56
CA THR A 151 18.38 9.99 -8.98
C THR A 151 17.56 10.97 -9.83
N GLU A 152 17.77 10.99 -11.15
CA GLU A 152 16.91 11.79 -12.06
C GLU A 152 15.42 11.41 -11.97
N ARG A 153 15.12 10.13 -11.66
CA ARG A 153 13.76 9.67 -11.40
C ARG A 153 13.24 10.24 -10.07
N GLY A 154 14.08 10.21 -9.04
CA GLY A 154 13.79 10.82 -7.74
C GLY A 154 13.49 12.31 -7.84
N GLU A 155 14.30 13.07 -8.57
CA GLU A 155 14.13 14.52 -8.76
C GLU A 155 12.82 14.86 -9.45
N ARG A 156 12.46 14.12 -10.52
CA ARG A 156 11.17 14.30 -11.21
C ARG A 156 10.00 14.00 -10.28
N LEU A 157 10.09 12.93 -9.50
CA LEU A 157 9.02 12.54 -8.57
C LEU A 157 8.88 13.55 -7.42
N ALA A 158 10.00 14.04 -6.88
CA ALA A 158 10.01 15.06 -5.83
C ALA A 158 9.41 16.38 -6.34
N SER A 159 9.81 16.80 -7.54
CA SER A 159 9.27 18.00 -8.21
C SER A 159 7.76 17.89 -8.45
N PHE A 160 7.31 16.74 -8.98
CA PHE A 160 5.88 16.47 -9.15
C PHE A 160 5.13 16.48 -7.81
N SER A 161 5.69 15.87 -6.76
CA SER A 161 5.08 15.88 -5.42
C SER A 161 4.92 17.30 -4.88
N ARG A 162 5.93 18.17 -5.05
CA ARG A 162 5.83 19.59 -4.66
C ARG A 162 4.76 20.33 -5.44
N PHE A 163 4.72 20.15 -6.76
CA PHE A 163 3.68 20.72 -7.60
C PHE A 163 2.29 20.29 -7.13
N TYR A 164 2.09 18.99 -6.92
CA TYR A 164 0.81 18.44 -6.44
C TYR A 164 0.41 19.04 -5.08
N ARG A 165 1.36 19.16 -4.13
CA ARG A 165 1.10 19.75 -2.81
C ARG A 165 0.65 21.21 -2.90
N GLN A 166 1.31 21.99 -3.74
CA GLN A 166 1.07 23.42 -3.84
C GLN A 166 -0.19 23.77 -4.66
N ASN A 167 -0.57 22.91 -5.61
CA ASN A 167 -1.61 23.23 -6.59
C ASN A 167 -2.88 22.38 -6.46
N LEU A 168 -2.77 21.15 -5.93
CA LEU A 168 -3.84 20.16 -5.95
C LEU A 168 -4.26 19.66 -4.55
N LEU A 169 -3.48 19.95 -3.50
CA LEU A 169 -3.93 19.65 -2.14
C LEU A 169 -4.98 20.67 -1.66
N PRO A 170 -5.91 20.24 -0.79
CA PRO A 170 -6.87 21.13 -0.16
C PRO A 170 -6.18 22.25 0.61
N THR A 171 -6.53 23.50 0.32
CA THR A 171 -6.06 24.69 1.04
C THR A 171 -6.74 24.89 2.39
N HIS A 172 -7.85 24.19 2.66
CA HIS A 172 -8.57 24.26 3.93
C HIS A 172 -8.68 22.86 4.51
N ARG A 173 -7.70 22.44 5.31
CA ARG A 173 -7.70 21.13 5.98
C ARG A 173 -7.80 21.30 7.49
N LEU A 174 -8.69 20.54 8.12
CA LEU A 174 -8.83 20.50 9.57
C LEU A 174 -7.60 19.83 10.21
N LEU A 175 -6.90 20.58 11.06
CA LEU A 175 -5.81 20.13 11.92
C LEU A 175 -6.12 20.58 13.35
N MET A 176 -6.32 19.64 14.27
CA MET A 176 -6.61 19.90 15.70
C MET A 176 -7.66 21.02 15.93
N GLY A 177 -8.78 20.95 15.23
CA GLY A 177 -9.90 21.90 15.40
C GLY A 177 -9.81 23.17 14.56
N GLN A 178 -8.73 23.40 13.80
CA GLN A 178 -8.56 24.59 12.96
C GLN A 178 -8.39 24.22 11.49
N TYR A 179 -9.03 24.96 10.58
CA TYR A 179 -8.81 24.81 9.14
C TYR A 179 -7.61 25.65 8.70
N THR A 180 -6.64 25.04 8.02
CA THR A 180 -5.40 25.69 7.59
C THR A 180 -4.87 25.09 6.28
N ASP A 181 -4.04 25.87 5.57
CA ASP A 181 -3.33 25.49 4.34
C ASP A 181 -1.89 25.00 4.61
N ALA A 182 -1.47 24.87 5.87
CA ALA A 182 -0.08 24.59 6.28
C ALA A 182 0.57 23.38 5.58
N LEU A 183 -0.23 22.42 5.09
CA LEU A 183 0.27 21.22 4.41
C LEU A 183 0.45 21.36 2.89
N THR A 184 -0.02 22.46 2.30
CA THR A 184 0.18 22.76 0.87
C THR A 184 1.64 23.10 0.57
N ASP A 185 2.36 23.65 1.56
CA ASP A 185 3.80 23.91 1.47
C ASP A 185 4.45 23.87 2.86
N PRO A 186 4.72 22.66 3.38
CA PRO A 186 5.25 22.49 4.73
C PRO A 186 6.71 22.97 4.88
N PHE A 187 7.38 23.39 3.80
CA PHE A 187 8.78 23.78 3.79
C PHE A 187 8.99 25.30 3.67
N ARG A 188 7.93 26.12 3.72
CA ARG A 188 8.02 27.60 3.60
C ARG A 188 8.91 28.26 4.66
N THR A 189 8.92 27.71 5.87
CA THR A 189 9.61 28.28 7.04
C THR A 189 11.00 27.68 7.30
N VAL A 190 11.46 26.74 6.47
CA VAL A 190 12.75 26.02 6.65
C VAL A 190 13.81 26.50 5.64
N ARG A 191 13.76 27.77 5.23
CA ARG A 191 14.80 28.39 4.38
C ARG A 191 15.83 29.14 5.20
#